data_AF-A0A6B0SPK5-F1
#
_entry.id   AF-A0A6B0SPK5-F1
#
_cell.length_a   1.000
_cell.length_b   1.000
_cell.length_c   1.000
_cell.angle_alpha   90.00
_cell.angle_beta   90.00
_cell.angle_gamma   90.00
#
_symmetry.space_group_name_H-M   'P 1'
#
loop_
_entity.id
_entity.type
_entity.pdbx_description
1 polymer ?
#
loop_
_entity_poly.entity_id
_entity_poly.type
_entity_poly.pdbx_seq_one_letter_code
_entity_poly.pdbx_strand_id
1 'polypeptide(L)'
;MSSIELTSSQKTILRALVDLYTEREQAVKGEDIAEEVDRNPGTIRNQMQSLKALQLVEGVPGPKGGYKPTVDAYEALEIQQLESAAEVPVVHEGEEVEDANVEEIGLTSVHHPELCRAEIHLRGSIREFHEGDSITVGPTPLSKLVVEGTLDGKDDTANILILKIDSMRAPAEEPAH
;
A
#
# COMPACT_ATOMS: atom_id res chain seq x y z
N MET A 1 11.84 -0.93 16.76
CA MET A 1 12.81 -0.03 16.12
C MET A 1 12.16 1.33 15.99
N SER A 2 12.90 2.43 16.12
CA SER A 2 12.33 3.78 16.04
C SER A 2 11.81 4.03 14.62
N SER A 3 10.50 4.26 14.45
CA SER A 3 9.95 4.63 13.14
C SER A 3 10.49 6.00 12.74
N ILE A 4 11.17 6.06 11.60
CA ILE A 4 11.66 7.31 11.03
C ILE A 4 10.47 7.98 10.32
N GLU A 5 9.88 8.98 10.95
CA GLU A 5 8.85 9.80 10.31
C GLU A 5 9.49 10.72 9.26
N LEU A 6 9.20 10.46 7.98
CA LEU A 6 9.60 11.34 6.89
C LEU A 6 8.51 12.35 6.58
N THR A 7 8.92 13.59 6.29
CA THR A 7 8.00 14.59 5.72
C THR A 7 7.56 14.18 4.32
N SER A 8 6.38 14.61 3.86
CA SER A 8 5.87 14.28 2.53
C SER A 8 6.88 14.60 1.41
N SER A 9 7.61 15.72 1.53
CA SER A 9 8.67 16.08 0.57
C SER A 9 9.84 15.09 0.58
N GLN A 10 10.26 14.61 1.74
CA GLN A 10 11.34 13.62 1.86
C GLN A 10 10.90 12.27 1.29
N LYS A 11 9.65 11.87 1.51
CA LYS A 11 9.05 10.65 0.92
C LYS A 11 9.10 10.68 -0.59
N THR A 12 8.60 11.75 -1.20
CA THR A 12 8.60 11.92 -2.66
C THR A 12 10.01 11.85 -3.24
N ILE A 13 10.98 12.52 -2.62
CA ILE A 13 12.38 12.53 -3.07
C ILE A 13 13.02 11.15 -2.91
N LEU A 14 12.78 10.47 -1.79
CA LEU A 14 13.33 9.15 -1.52
C LEU A 14 12.77 8.08 -2.48
N ARG A 15 11.46 8.13 -2.78
CA ARG A 15 10.83 7.26 -3.78
C ARG A 15 11.42 7.49 -5.17
N ALA A 16 11.50 8.75 -5.62
CA ALA A 16 12.12 9.08 -6.91
C ALA A 16 13.57 8.57 -7.03
N LEU A 17 14.36 8.67 -5.95
CA LEU A 17 15.70 8.10 -5.92
C LEU A 17 15.68 6.57 -6.10
N VAL A 18 14.83 5.86 -5.37
CA VAL A 18 14.71 4.40 -5.44
C VAL A 18 14.31 3.96 -6.85
N ASP A 19 13.32 4.62 -7.44
CA ASP A 19 12.81 4.29 -8.77
C ASP A 19 13.91 4.48 -9.84
N LEU A 20 14.56 5.64 -9.84
CA LEU A 20 15.66 5.96 -10.76
C LEU A 20 16.88 5.05 -10.57
N TYR A 21 17.19 4.66 -9.33
CA TYR A 21 18.30 3.74 -9.06
C TYR A 21 17.98 2.33 -9.53
N THR A 22 16.74 1.87 -9.36
CA THR A 22 16.29 0.54 -9.77
C THR A 22 16.30 0.40 -11.30
N GLU A 23 15.92 1.44 -12.02
CA GLU A 23 15.96 1.43 -13.49
C GLU A 23 17.40 1.42 -14.05
N ARG A 24 18.32 2.15 -13.40
CA ARG A 24 19.65 2.43 -13.98
C ARG A 24 20.79 1.64 -13.37
N GLU A 25 20.58 1.03 -12.20
CA GLU A 25 21.58 0.30 -11.39
C GLU A 25 22.87 1.10 -11.08
N GLN A 26 22.80 2.43 -11.10
CA GLN A 26 23.93 3.33 -10.89
C GLN A 26 23.55 4.54 -10.03
N ALA A 27 24.55 5.21 -9.45
CA ALA A 27 24.30 6.40 -8.62
C ALA A 27 23.52 7.47 -9.40
N VAL A 28 22.48 8.01 -8.76
CA VAL A 28 21.53 8.96 -9.38
C VAL A 28 21.97 10.38 -9.07
N LYS A 29 22.01 11.25 -10.09
CA LYS A 29 22.38 12.65 -9.88
C LYS A 29 21.26 13.43 -9.19
N GLY A 30 21.64 14.44 -8.41
CA GLY A 30 20.67 15.32 -7.76
C GLY A 30 19.83 16.11 -8.77
N GLU A 31 20.40 16.42 -9.95
CA GLU A 31 19.69 17.05 -11.05
C GLU A 31 18.59 16.15 -11.63
N ASP A 32 18.85 14.85 -11.79
CA ASP A 32 17.87 13.90 -12.33
C ASP A 32 16.68 13.72 -11.37
N ILE A 33 16.96 13.66 -10.06
CA ILE A 33 15.91 13.59 -9.03
C ILE A 33 15.10 14.90 -9.01
N ALA A 34 15.76 16.03 -9.21
CA ALA A 34 15.12 17.34 -9.28
C ALA A 34 14.17 17.46 -10.47
N GLU A 35 14.56 16.92 -11.62
CA GLU A 35 13.71 16.84 -12.81
C GLU A 35 12.49 15.94 -12.56
N GLU A 36 12.70 14.75 -11.99
CA GLU A 36 11.64 13.77 -11.72
C GLU A 36 10.55 14.32 -10.78
N VAL A 37 10.94 15.07 -9.75
CA VAL A 37 10.00 15.58 -8.74
C VAL A 37 9.59 17.05 -8.95
N ASP A 38 9.98 17.65 -10.08
CA ASP A 38 9.75 19.07 -10.44
C ASP A 38 10.18 20.05 -9.33
N ARG A 39 11.46 19.95 -8.93
CA ARG A 39 12.04 20.78 -7.85
C ARG A 39 13.38 21.36 -8.25
N ASN A 40 13.78 22.42 -7.54
CA ASN A 40 15.11 23.01 -7.73
C ASN A 40 16.23 22.05 -7.27
N PRO A 41 17.31 21.85 -8.06
CA PRO A 41 18.44 20.99 -7.68
C PRO A 41 19.10 21.34 -6.35
N GLY A 42 19.17 22.63 -6.00
CA GLY A 42 19.69 23.07 -4.69
C GLY A 42 18.84 22.57 -3.53
N THR A 43 17.52 22.56 -3.70
CA THR A 43 16.58 22.00 -2.72
C THR A 43 16.76 20.49 -2.58
N ILE A 44 16.88 19.78 -3.69
CA ILE A 44 17.15 18.33 -3.66
C ILE A 44 18.44 18.04 -2.93
N ARG A 45 19.53 18.75 -3.24
CA ARG A 45 20.81 18.56 -2.55
C ARG A 45 20.67 18.70 -1.03
N ASN A 46 19.91 19.70 -0.56
CA ASN A 46 19.65 19.90 0.86
C ASN A 46 18.86 18.73 1.47
N GLN A 47 17.78 18.32 0.81
CA GLN A 47 16.95 17.19 1.26
C GLN A 47 17.75 15.87 1.29
N MET A 48 18.63 15.67 0.31
CA MET A 48 19.51 14.51 0.28
C MET A 48 20.56 14.52 1.39
N GLN A 49 21.00 15.70 1.88
CA GLN A 49 21.81 15.75 3.10
C GLN A 49 21.01 15.32 4.33
N SER A 50 19.75 15.75 4.43
CA SER A 50 18.86 15.32 5.52
C SER A 50 18.59 13.82 5.48
N LEU A 51 18.27 13.27 4.30
CA LEU A 51 18.06 11.83 4.11
C LEU A 51 19.33 11.00 4.38
N LYS A 52 20.50 11.53 4.04
CA LYS A 52 21.79 10.92 4.40
C LYS A 52 22.04 10.91 5.91
N ALA A 53 21.65 11.97 6.63
CA ALA A 53 21.75 12.01 8.10
C ALA A 53 20.82 10.99 8.78
N LEU A 54 19.71 10.65 8.13
CA LEU A 54 18.81 9.56 8.53
C LEU A 54 19.29 8.17 8.07
N GLN A 55 20.49 8.08 7.49
CA GLN A 55 21.07 6.85 6.94
C GLN A 55 20.29 6.21 5.79
N LEU A 56 19.26 6.87 5.27
CA LEU A 56 18.46 6.35 4.17
C LEU A 56 19.19 6.42 2.82
N VAL A 57 20.15 7.34 2.69
CA VAL A 57 20.85 7.57 1.41
C VAL A 57 22.36 7.67 1.59
N GLU A 58 23.09 7.08 0.67
CA GLU A 58 24.54 7.25 0.52
C GLU A 58 24.90 8.24 -0.58
N GLY A 59 25.95 9.03 -0.34
CA GLY A 59 26.50 9.94 -1.34
C GLY A 59 27.75 9.33 -1.99
N VAL A 60 27.75 9.22 -3.31
CA VAL A 60 28.87 8.71 -4.11
C VAL A 60 29.65 9.89 -4.70
N PRO A 61 30.96 10.05 -4.42
CA PRO A 61 31.75 11.15 -4.95
C PRO A 61 32.19 10.91 -6.41
N GLY A 62 32.56 12.00 -7.10
CA GLY A 62 33.18 11.95 -8.43
C GLY A 62 32.25 12.33 -9.59
N PRO A 63 32.74 12.31 -10.84
CA PRO A 63 32.01 12.77 -12.02
C PRO A 63 30.83 11.85 -12.41
N LYS A 64 30.87 10.58 -11.99
CA LYS A 64 29.74 9.63 -12.03
C LYS A 64 29.09 9.45 -10.64
N GLY A 65 29.35 10.39 -9.75
CA GLY A 65 28.80 10.42 -8.41
C GLY A 65 27.33 10.82 -8.40
N GLY A 66 26.76 10.85 -7.21
CA GLY A 66 25.34 11.05 -7.01
C GLY A 66 24.90 10.41 -5.70
N TYR A 67 23.72 9.82 -5.72
CA TYR A 67 23.09 9.25 -4.55
C TYR A 67 22.67 7.80 -4.79
N LYS A 68 22.68 7.01 -3.73
CA LYS A 68 22.19 5.63 -3.73
C LYS A 68 21.25 5.42 -2.54
N PRO A 69 20.12 4.72 -2.74
CA PRO A 69 19.31 4.29 -1.61
C PRO A 69 20.07 3.22 -0.80
N THR A 70 19.89 3.24 0.51
CA THR A 70 20.30 2.15 1.41
C THR A 70 19.18 1.13 1.57
N VAL A 71 19.45 0.02 2.25
CA VAL A 71 18.39 -0.93 2.63
C VAL A 71 17.30 -0.24 3.46
N ASP A 72 17.72 0.60 4.42
CA ASP A 72 16.81 1.35 5.29
C ASP A 72 15.87 2.28 4.51
N ALA A 73 16.25 2.75 3.30
CA ALA A 73 15.35 3.51 2.44
C ALA A 73 14.19 2.68 1.89
N TYR A 74 14.46 1.44 1.49
CA TYR A 74 13.42 0.53 1.02
C TYR A 74 12.47 0.20 2.17
N GLU A 75 13.01 -0.17 3.33
CA GLU A 75 12.21 -0.45 4.53
C GLU A 75 11.38 0.77 4.98
N ALA A 76 11.96 1.97 4.96
CA ALA A 76 11.24 3.19 5.34
C ALA A 76 10.08 3.52 4.38
N LEU A 77 10.22 3.24 3.08
CA LEU A 77 9.15 3.43 2.10
C LEU A 77 8.06 2.35 2.24
N GLU A 78 8.45 1.10 2.51
CA GLU A 78 7.51 0.00 2.77
C GLU A 78 6.68 0.27 4.03
N ILE A 79 7.33 0.58 5.16
CA ILE A 79 6.65 0.90 6.44
C ILE A 79 5.66 2.05 6.25
N GLN A 80 6.01 3.07 5.47
CA GLN A 80 5.12 4.19 5.22
C GLN A 80 3.96 3.86 4.29
N GLN A 81 4.14 2.91 3.36
CA GLN A 81 3.03 2.40 2.56
C GLN A 81 2.03 1.65 3.44
N LEU A 82 2.50 0.94 4.49
CA LEU A 82 1.65 0.35 5.53
C LEU A 82 0.87 1.43 6.29
N GLU A 83 1.54 2.52 6.71
CA GLU A 83 0.94 3.61 7.50
C GLU A 83 0.01 4.55 6.70
N SER A 84 0.07 4.54 5.36
CA SER A 84 -0.75 5.43 4.50
C SER A 84 -1.85 4.71 3.72
N ALA A 85 -1.96 3.39 3.83
CA ALA A 85 -3.10 2.67 3.28
C ALA A 85 -4.35 3.09 4.05
N ALA A 86 -5.34 3.64 3.34
CA ALA A 86 -6.63 3.92 3.95
C ALA A 86 -7.27 2.58 4.36
N GLU A 87 -7.80 2.53 5.57
CA GLU A 87 -8.43 1.33 6.10
C GLU A 87 -9.66 0.96 5.27
N VAL A 88 -9.74 -0.33 4.94
CA VAL A 88 -10.88 -0.98 4.32
C VAL A 88 -11.30 -2.08 5.29
N PRO A 89 -12.28 -1.79 6.16
CA PRO A 89 -12.59 -2.66 7.29
C PRO A 89 -13.25 -3.95 6.82
N VAL A 90 -13.20 -4.95 7.70
CA VAL A 90 -13.90 -6.22 7.57
C VAL A 90 -14.81 -6.41 8.75
N VAL A 91 -16.07 -6.72 8.48
CA VAL A 91 -17.05 -7.11 9.50
C VAL A 91 -17.32 -8.60 9.35
N HIS A 92 -17.16 -9.34 10.43
CA HIS A 92 -17.40 -10.78 10.55
C HIS A 92 -18.59 -11.00 11.47
N GLU A 93 -19.67 -11.62 10.98
CA GLU A 93 -20.88 -11.90 11.79
C GLU A 93 -21.48 -10.65 12.47
N GLY A 94 -21.28 -9.47 11.87
CA GLY A 94 -21.76 -8.19 12.40
C GLY A 94 -20.80 -7.48 13.36
N GLU A 95 -19.65 -8.08 13.67
CA GLU A 95 -18.60 -7.47 14.49
C GLU A 95 -17.39 -7.06 13.63
N GLU A 96 -16.88 -5.85 13.85
CA GLU A 96 -15.71 -5.35 13.11
C GLU A 96 -14.44 -6.06 13.58
N VAL A 97 -13.62 -6.49 12.63
CA VAL A 97 -12.37 -7.22 12.91
C VAL A 97 -11.22 -6.21 12.94
N GLU A 98 -10.87 -5.73 14.14
CA GLU A 98 -9.89 -4.64 14.32
C GLU A 98 -8.49 -4.95 13.74
N ASP A 99 -8.09 -6.23 13.72
CA ASP A 99 -6.77 -6.65 13.22
C ASP A 99 -6.76 -7.02 11.72
N ALA A 100 -7.87 -6.81 10.99
CA ALA A 100 -8.00 -7.15 9.58
C ALA A 100 -8.23 -5.92 8.70
N ASN A 101 -7.39 -5.77 7.67
CA ASN A 101 -7.53 -4.71 6.68
C ASN A 101 -7.47 -5.30 5.26
N VAL A 102 -8.38 -4.86 4.38
CA VAL A 102 -8.42 -5.36 3.00
C VAL A 102 -7.37 -4.68 2.12
N GLU A 103 -6.55 -5.49 1.45
CA GLU A 103 -5.52 -5.03 0.51
C GLU A 103 -6.00 -5.11 -0.94
N GLU A 104 -6.76 -6.16 -1.28
CA GLU A 104 -7.26 -6.39 -2.64
C GLU A 104 -8.65 -7.03 -2.61
N ILE A 105 -9.48 -6.64 -3.59
CA ILE A 105 -10.77 -7.26 -3.90
C ILE A 105 -10.74 -7.71 -5.36
N GLY A 106 -10.57 -9.01 -5.58
CA GLY A 106 -10.67 -9.65 -6.89
C GLY A 106 -12.08 -10.17 -7.15
N LEU A 107 -12.61 -10.00 -8.36
CA LEU A 107 -13.91 -10.56 -8.75
C LEU A 107 -13.71 -11.63 -9.83
N THR A 108 -14.26 -12.82 -9.59
CA THR A 108 -14.17 -13.93 -10.54
C THR A 108 -15.56 -14.34 -11.00
N SER A 109 -15.62 -14.90 -12.22
CA SER A 109 -16.87 -15.42 -12.81
C SER A 109 -18.04 -14.42 -12.88
N VAL A 110 -17.75 -13.12 -13.02
CA VAL A 110 -18.76 -12.01 -13.00
C VAL A 110 -19.89 -12.12 -14.02
N HIS A 111 -19.71 -12.91 -15.08
CA HIS A 111 -20.72 -13.15 -16.12
C HIS A 111 -21.72 -14.27 -15.74
N HIS A 112 -21.44 -15.01 -14.66
CA HIS A 112 -22.28 -16.07 -14.16
C HIS A 112 -23.03 -15.63 -12.89
N PRO A 113 -24.38 -15.64 -12.91
CA PRO A 113 -25.18 -15.09 -11.82
C PRO A 113 -25.04 -15.85 -10.49
N GLU A 114 -24.67 -17.13 -10.52
CA GLU A 114 -24.57 -17.97 -9.30
C GLU A 114 -23.13 -18.34 -8.91
N LEU A 115 -22.18 -18.17 -9.83
CA LEU A 115 -20.77 -18.53 -9.65
C LEU A 115 -19.87 -17.32 -9.40
N CYS A 116 -20.42 -16.11 -9.39
CA CYS A 116 -19.67 -14.92 -9.04
C CYS A 116 -19.07 -15.06 -7.63
N ARG A 117 -17.77 -14.84 -7.51
CA ARG A 117 -17.03 -14.88 -6.24
C ARG A 117 -16.17 -13.64 -6.09
N ALA A 118 -15.93 -13.25 -4.84
CA ALA A 118 -14.93 -12.25 -4.50
C ALA A 118 -13.76 -12.93 -3.78
N GLU A 119 -12.55 -12.66 -4.23
CA GLU A 119 -11.30 -13.02 -3.56
C GLU A 119 -10.83 -11.79 -2.77
N ILE A 120 -10.82 -11.91 -1.45
CA ILE A 120 -10.48 -10.81 -0.54
C ILE A 120 -9.10 -11.11 0.05
N HIS A 121 -8.13 -10.30 -0.31
CA HIS A 121 -6.79 -10.37 0.27
C HIS A 121 -6.74 -9.48 1.50
N LEU A 122 -6.30 -10.06 2.61
CA LEU A 122 -6.28 -9.39 3.90
C LEU A 122 -4.85 -9.22 4.39
N ARG A 123 -4.59 -8.09 5.05
CA ARG A 123 -3.55 -8.00 6.07
C ARG A 123 -4.19 -8.30 7.42
N GLY A 124 -3.64 -9.24 8.17
CA GLY A 124 -4.17 -9.66 9.47
C GLY A 124 -4.27 -11.18 9.59
N SER A 125 -4.83 -11.67 10.70
CA SER A 125 -5.08 -13.11 10.87
C SER A 125 -6.47 -13.48 10.35
N ILE A 126 -6.56 -14.50 9.48
CA ILE A 126 -7.85 -15.04 9.00
C ILE A 126 -8.30 -16.31 9.75
N ARG A 127 -7.70 -16.59 10.91
CA ARG A 127 -7.98 -17.84 11.66
C ARG A 127 -9.41 -17.95 12.15
N GLU A 128 -10.04 -16.83 12.48
CA GLU A 128 -11.37 -16.77 13.10
C GLU A 128 -12.51 -16.85 12.08
N PHE A 129 -12.20 -16.80 10.78
CA PHE A 129 -13.17 -16.92 9.69
C PHE A 129 -13.40 -18.40 9.35
N HIS A 130 -14.67 -18.79 9.22
CA HIS A 130 -15.11 -20.15 8.93
C HIS A 130 -16.08 -20.16 7.74
N GLU A 131 -16.09 -21.27 6.99
CA GLU A 131 -17.02 -21.44 5.88
C GLU A 131 -18.46 -21.31 6.37
N GLY A 132 -19.28 -20.55 5.64
CA GLY A 132 -20.65 -20.21 6.01
C GLY A 132 -20.81 -18.89 6.76
N ASP A 133 -19.73 -18.26 7.20
CA ASP A 133 -19.79 -16.99 7.92
C ASP A 133 -20.19 -15.83 6.99
N SER A 134 -20.96 -14.88 7.52
CA SER A 134 -21.34 -13.64 6.86
C SER A 134 -20.24 -12.60 7.00
N ILE A 135 -19.71 -12.15 5.85
CA ILE A 135 -18.59 -11.20 5.76
C ILE A 135 -19.02 -9.96 5.00
N THR A 136 -18.69 -8.79 5.55
CA THR A 136 -18.81 -7.50 4.86
C THR A 136 -17.44 -6.87 4.73
N VAL A 137 -17.10 -6.44 3.51
CA VAL A 137 -15.82 -5.81 3.17
C VAL A 137 -16.06 -4.38 2.69
N GLY A 138 -15.33 -3.43 3.28
CA GLY A 138 -15.44 -2.01 2.96
C GLY A 138 -16.26 -1.23 4.00
N PRO A 139 -16.52 0.07 3.77
CA PRO A 139 -16.44 0.76 2.48
C PRO A 139 -15.00 1.03 1.99
N THR A 140 -14.76 0.84 0.69
CA THR A 140 -13.47 1.24 0.09
C THR A 140 -13.31 2.78 0.03
N PRO A 141 -12.08 3.32 0.05
CA PRO A 141 -11.86 4.74 0.35
C PRO A 141 -12.42 5.69 -0.72
N LEU A 142 -12.33 5.29 -2.01
CA LEU A 142 -12.70 6.12 -3.15
C LEU A 142 -14.18 6.00 -3.53
N SER A 143 -14.63 4.78 -3.88
CA SER A 143 -15.99 4.54 -4.40
C SER A 143 -17.00 4.20 -3.33
N LYS A 144 -16.57 4.06 -2.06
CA LYS A 144 -17.39 3.54 -0.96
C LYS A 144 -18.02 2.20 -1.34
N LEU A 145 -17.24 1.35 -2.01
CA LEU A 145 -17.68 0.00 -2.38
C LEU A 145 -17.79 -0.84 -1.11
N VAL A 146 -18.95 -1.44 -0.92
CA VAL A 146 -19.19 -2.48 0.08
C VAL A 146 -19.53 -3.77 -0.65
N VAL A 147 -18.87 -4.85 -0.27
CA VAL A 147 -19.14 -6.21 -0.72
C VAL A 147 -19.62 -7.02 0.47
N GLU A 148 -20.83 -7.56 0.37
CA GLU A 148 -21.41 -8.47 1.35
C GLU A 148 -21.44 -9.87 0.73
N GLY A 149 -21.04 -10.87 1.50
CA GLY A 149 -21.05 -12.24 1.04
C GLY A 149 -20.88 -13.26 2.14
N THR A 150 -21.11 -14.51 1.78
CA THR A 150 -20.91 -15.67 2.65
C THR A 150 -19.56 -16.32 2.33
N LEU A 151 -18.78 -16.68 3.35
CA LEU A 151 -17.48 -17.34 3.14
C LEU A 151 -17.67 -18.75 2.52
N ASP A 152 -17.15 -18.94 1.32
CA ASP A 152 -17.18 -20.21 0.57
C ASP A 152 -15.89 -21.02 0.78
N GLY A 153 -14.79 -20.36 1.17
CA GLY A 153 -13.50 -20.99 1.47
C GLY A 153 -12.42 -19.97 1.85
N LYS A 154 -11.27 -20.44 2.33
CA LYS A 154 -10.11 -19.60 2.63
C LYS A 154 -8.78 -20.26 2.29
N ASP A 155 -7.77 -19.44 2.00
CA ASP A 155 -6.37 -19.86 1.86
C ASP A 155 -5.53 -19.20 2.97
N ASP A 156 -5.19 -20.00 3.99
CA ASP A 156 -4.38 -19.55 5.13
C ASP A 156 -2.94 -19.18 4.75
N THR A 157 -2.42 -19.68 3.63
CA THR A 157 -1.04 -19.40 3.19
C THR A 157 -0.96 -18.06 2.46
N ALA A 158 -1.95 -17.80 1.60
CA ALA A 158 -2.03 -16.56 0.84
C ALA A 158 -2.83 -15.45 1.55
N ASN A 159 -3.45 -15.77 2.69
CA ASN A 159 -4.31 -14.87 3.47
C ASN A 159 -5.52 -14.34 2.67
N ILE A 160 -6.19 -15.26 1.96
CA ILE A 160 -7.31 -14.95 1.06
C ILE A 160 -8.61 -15.54 1.62
N LEU A 161 -9.68 -14.75 1.60
CA LEU A 161 -11.05 -15.23 1.78
C LEU A 161 -11.76 -15.29 0.43
N ILE A 162 -12.45 -16.40 0.15
CA ILE A 162 -13.28 -16.57 -1.05
C ILE A 162 -14.73 -16.41 -0.63
N LEU A 163 -15.36 -15.30 -1.04
CA LEU A 163 -16.75 -14.99 -0.70
C LEU A 163 -17.66 -15.34 -1.87
N LYS A 164 -18.76 -16.03 -1.56
CA LYS A 164 -19.95 -16.01 -2.39
C LYS A 164 -20.65 -14.68 -2.19
N ILE A 165 -20.71 -13.87 -3.25
CA ILE A 165 -21.25 -12.52 -3.19
C ILE A 165 -22.77 -12.57 -3.04
N ASP A 166 -23.27 -11.94 -1.98
CA ASP A 166 -24.69 -11.73 -1.73
C ASP A 166 -25.12 -10.34 -2.20
N SER A 167 -24.27 -9.33 -2.02
CA SER A 167 -24.52 -7.96 -2.49
C SER A 167 -23.23 -7.19 -2.78
N MET A 168 -23.30 -6.26 -3.75
CA MET A 168 -22.25 -5.25 -3.98
C MET A 168 -22.91 -3.90 -4.20
N ARG A 169 -22.49 -2.89 -3.41
CA ARG A 169 -23.03 -1.54 -3.51
C ARG A 169 -21.92 -0.50 -3.50
N ALA A 170 -22.03 0.46 -4.43
CA ALA A 170 -21.17 1.64 -4.47
C ALA A 170 -21.98 2.83 -5.05
N PRO A 171 -22.03 3.98 -4.37
CA PRO A 171 -21.54 4.22 -3.01
C PRO A 171 -22.50 3.61 -1.96
N ALA A 172 -21.96 2.95 -0.93
CA ALA A 172 -22.74 2.45 0.20
C ALA A 172 -22.99 3.52 1.29
N GLU A 173 -22.16 4.57 1.32
CA GLU A 173 -22.29 5.75 2.17
C GLU A 173 -22.18 7.02 1.33
N GLU A 174 -22.82 8.12 1.73
CA GLU A 174 -22.62 9.42 1.06
C GLU A 174 -21.17 9.87 1.25
N PRO A 175 -20.43 10.23 0.17
CA PRO A 175 -19.09 10.75 0.29
C PRO A 175 -19.08 11.98 1.21
N ALA A 176 -18.25 11.97 2.24
CA ALA A 176 -17.97 13.16 3.02
C ALA A 176 -17.27 14.17 2.09
N HIS A 177 -18.06 15.09 1.53
CA HIS A 177 -17.59 16.21 0.70
C HIS A 177 -16.84 17.25 1.53
#